data_AF-A0AAV1U964-F1
#
_entry.id   AF-A0AAV1U964-F1
#
_cell.length_a   1.000
_cell.length_b   1.000
_cell.length_c   1.000
_cell.angle_alpha   90.00
_cell.angle_beta   90.00
_cell.angle_gamma   90.00
#
_symmetry.space_group_name_H-M   'P 1'
#
loop_
_entity.id
_entity.type
_entity.pdbx_description
1 polymer ?
#
loop_
_entity_poly.entity_id
_entity_poly.type
_entity_poly.pdbx_seq_one_letter_code
_entity_poly.pdbx_strand_id
1 'polypeptide(L)' 'MNSADFEIVRAILLKDGYMPVPMADVTDTVLINTCAVRDNAEFKIWNKLESLRRTKSELLR' A
#
# COMPACT_ATOMS: atom_id res chain seq x y z
N MET A 1 11.80 -10.55 5.15
CA MET A 1 12.67 -9.74 4.28
C MET A 1 12.00 -8.44 3.82
N ASN A 2 10.71 -8.42 3.49
CA ASN A 2 10.00 -7.18 3.08
C ASN A 2 9.82 -6.08 4.15
N SER A 3 10.09 -6.35 5.43
CA SER A 3 9.89 -5.36 6.50
C SER A 3 10.98 -4.29 6.54
N ALA A 4 12.22 -4.63 6.12
CA ALA A 4 13.32 -3.67 6.10
C ALA A 4 13.13 -2.61 5.01
N ASP A 5 12.72 -3.04 3.80
CA ASP A 5 12.42 -2.14 2.68
C ASP A 5 11.27 -1.19 3.04
N PHE A 6 10.28 -1.68 3.79
CA PHE A 6 9.16 -0.88 4.24
C PHE A 6 9.59 0.25 5.18
N GLU A 7 10.46 -0.01 6.15
CA GLU A 7 10.96 1.03 7.07
C GLU A 7 11.82 2.07 6.36
N ILE A 8 12.64 1.66 5.39
CA ILE A 8 13.46 2.60 4.60
C ILE A 8 12.55 3.54 3.79
N VAL A 9 11.59 2.99 3.05
CA VAL A 9 10.67 3.81 2.26
C VAL A 9 9.80 4.68 3.17
N ARG A 10 9.34 4.15 4.30
CA ARG A 10 8.59 4.92 5.31
C ARG A 10 9.39 6.12 5.83
N ALA A 11 10.68 5.94 6.14
CA ALA A 11 11.54 7.03 6.59
C ALA A 11 11.70 8.12 5.52
N ILE A 12 11.82 7.75 4.24
CA ILE A 12 11.87 8.69 3.12
C ILE A 12 10.55 9.47 3.00
N LEU A 13 9.41 8.78 3.03
CA LEU A 13 8.09 9.42 2.95
C LEU A 13 7.86 10.40 4.11
N LEU A 14 8.22 10.01 5.34
CA LEU A 14 8.14 10.91 6.50
C LEU A 14 9.02 12.15 6.33
N LYS A 15 10.23 12.00 5.77
CA LYS A 15 11.13 13.12 5.50
C LYS A 15 10.57 14.08 4.44
N ASP A 16 9.86 13.56 3.45
CA ASP A 16 9.21 14.34 2.39
C ASP A 16 7.84 14.92 2.81
N GLY A 17 7.44 14.75 4.08
CA GLY A 17 6.24 15.37 4.65
C GLY A 17 4.96 14.52 4.56
N TYR A 18 5.04 13.27 4.12
CA TYR A 18 3.91 12.36 4.20
C TYR A 18 3.65 11.94 5.65
N MET A 19 2.39 11.71 5.98
CA MET A 19 1.97 11.26 7.31
C MET A 19 1.31 9.87 7.21
N PRO A 20 1.56 8.96 8.16
CA PRO A 20 0.90 7.67 8.19
C PRO A 20 -0.58 7.86 8.53
N VAL A 21 -1.45 7.29 7.70
CA VAL A 21 -2.90 7.34 7.87
C VAL A 21 -3.41 5.95 8.26
N PRO A 22 -4.24 5.81 9.32
CA PRO A 22 -4.68 4.51 9.82
C PRO A 22 -5.73 3.84 8.91
N MET A 23 -6.39 4.62 8.06
CA MET A 23 -7.46 4.13 7.19
C MET A 23 -7.16 4.49 5.73
N ALA A 24 -7.42 3.54 4.83
CA ALA A 24 -7.12 3.69 3.40
C ALA A 24 -8.16 4.53 2.64
N ASP A 25 -9.26 4.88 3.28
CA ASP A 25 -10.34 5.70 2.72
C ASP A 25 -10.10 7.22 2.86
N VAL A 26 -9.30 7.62 3.85
CA VAL A 26 -8.94 9.01 4.12
C VAL A 26 -7.48 9.34 3.76
N THR A 27 -6.83 8.48 2.96
CA THR A 27 -5.44 8.69 2.53
C THR A 27 -5.37 9.16 1.07
N ASP A 28 -4.44 10.06 0.79
CA ASP A 28 -4.15 10.50 -0.58
C ASP A 28 -3.37 9.45 -1.38
N THR A 29 -2.60 8.59 -0.70
CA THR A 29 -1.72 7.60 -1.33
C THR A 29 -1.59 6.33 -0.48
N VAL A 30 -1.51 5.17 -1.14
CA VAL A 30 -1.30 3.87 -0.51
C VAL A 30 -0.01 3.24 -1.04
N LEU A 31 0.93 2.93 -0.13
CA LEU A 31 2.12 2.15 -0.43
C LEU A 31 1.88 0.68 -0.11
N ILE A 32 2.14 -0.22 -1.06
CA ILE A 32 2.06 -1.67 -0.83
C ILE A 32 3.40 -2.31 -1.20
N ASN A 33 4.01 -3.02 -0.25
CA ASN A 33 5.19 -3.83 -0.51
C ASN A 33 4.81 -5.30 -0.67
N THR A 34 5.24 -5.94 -1.77
CA THR A 34 4.99 -7.36 -2.05
C THR A 34 6.26 -8.03 -2.60
N CYS A 35 6.32 -9.35 -2.51
CA CYS A 35 7.43 -10.12 -3.06
C CYS A 35 7.15 -10.45 -4.54
N ALA A 36 8.08 -10.12 -5.43
CA ALA A 36 7.93 -10.33 -6.87
C ALA A 36 8.26 -11.75 -7.37
N VAL A 37 8.79 -12.63 -6.51
CA VAL A 37 9.31 -13.96 -6.90
C VAL A 37 8.54 -15.13 -6.29
N ARG A 38 7.37 -14.88 -5.70
CA ARG A 38 6.56 -15.91 -5.04
C ARG A 38 5.11 -15.83 -5.53
N ASP A 39 4.62 -16.90 -6.15
CA ASP A 39 3.27 -16.97 -6.73
C ASP A 39 2.15 -16.67 -5.70
N ASN A 40 2.30 -17.14 -4.47
CA ASN A 40 1.33 -16.83 -3.40
C ASN A 40 1.31 -15.34 -3.02
N ALA A 41 2.45 -14.65 -3.14
CA ALA A 41 2.49 -13.20 -2.92
C ALA A 41 1.80 -12.46 -4.07
N GLU A 42 1.94 -12.96 -5.30
CA GLU A 42 1.24 -12.44 -6.48
C GLU A 42 -0.29 -12.56 -6.33
N PHE A 43 -0.80 -13.74 -6.01
CA PHE A 43 -2.24 -13.93 -5.79
C PHE A 43 -2.79 -13.00 -4.70
N LYS A 44 -2.05 -12.86 -3.60
CA LYS A 44 -2.44 -11.95 -2.50
C LYS A 44 -2.47 -10.48 -2.91
N ILE A 45 -1.48 -10.01 -3.68
CA ILE A 45 -1.46 -8.60 -4.10
C ILE A 45 -2.61 -8.30 -5.06
N TRP A 46 -2.93 -9.21 -5.99
CA TRP A 46 -4.06 -9.03 -6.90
C TRP A 46 -5.39 -8.89 -6.16
N ASN A 47 -5.68 -9.79 -5.21
CA ASN A 47 -6.89 -9.70 -4.39
C ASN A 47 -6.95 -8.39 -3.58
N LYS A 48 -5.81 -7.95 -3.03
CA LYS A 48 -5.73 -6.69 -2.28
C LYS A 48 -5.97 -5.47 -3.19
N LEU A 49 -5.40 -5.46 -4.40
CA LEU A 49 -5.59 -4.39 -5.38
C LEU A 49 -7.04 -4.30 -5.87
N GLU A 50 -7.71 -5.42 -6.07
CA GLU A 50 -9.13 -5.44 -6.42
C GLU A 50 -9.99 -4.80 -5.31
N SER A 51 -9.75 -5.19 -4.05
CA SER A 51 -10.42 -4.57 -2.89
C SER A 51 -10.18 -3.05 -2.84
N LEU A 52 -8.96 -2.58 -3.08
CA LEU A 52 -8.65 -1.15 -3.04
C LEU A 52 -9.25 -0.38 -4.22
N ARG A 53 -9.32 -0.99 -5.42
CA ARG A 53 -10.01 -0.39 -6.57
C ARG A 53 -11.49 -0.17 -6.28
N ARG A 54 -12.15 -1.13 -5.61
CA ARG A 54 -13.54 -0.98 -5.18
C ARG A 54 -13.70 0.19 -4.21
N THR A 55 -12.89 0.24 -3.15
CA THR A 55 -12.90 1.34 -2.17
C THR A 55 -12.65 2.70 -2.84
N LYS A 56 -11.68 2.80 -3.75
CA LYS A 56 -11.42 4.03 -4.51
C LYS A 56 -12.62 4.45 -5.36
N SER A 57 -13.29 3.50 -6.02
CA SER A 57 -14.50 3.79 -6.81
C SER A 57 -15.67 4.25 -5.95
N GLU A 58 -15.76 3.83 -4.69
CA GLU A 58 -16.80 4.25 -3.75
C GLU A 58 -16.54 5.67 -3.23
N LEU A 59 -15.28 6.02 -3.00
CA LEU A 59 -14.86 7.35 -2.50
C LEU A 59 -14.89 8.46 -3.56
N LEU A 60 -14.76 8.11 -4.83
CA LEU A 60 -14.76 9.05 -5.96
C LEU A 60 -16.15 9.24 -6.59
N ARG A 61 -17.20 8.65 -6.00
CA ARG A 61 -18.61 8.89 -6.39
C ARG A 61 -19.17 10.08 -5.62
#